data_AF-X1Q591-F1
#
_entry.id   AF-X1Q591-F1
#
_cell.length_a   1.000
_cell.length_b   1.000
_cell.length_c   1.000
_cell.angle_alpha   90.00
_cell.angle_beta   90.00
_cell.angle_gamma   90.00
#
_symmetry.space_group_name_H-M   'P 1'
#
loop_
_entity.id
_entity.type
_entity.pdbx_description
1 polymer ?
#
loop_
_entity_poly.entity_id
_entity_poly.type
_entity_poly.pdbx_seq_one_letter_code
_entity_poly.pdbx_strand_id
1 'polypeptide(L)'
;MDELQKFIEEVHNEPFNILSNNCVHKHARIVRKARELGHDASLMGCISIIPLRPVAGVPLIGPHIYAKVDDKVVDVSMEPELEQTMGKNEDVFRLFPVNVSKLKPHDPEKGPPLPRALPGWPWKEKSNPGLVAPIAAAMTASKLVEKPKEKPKDAGKWRW
;
A
#
# COMPACT_ATOMS: atom_id res chain seq x y z
N MET A 1 -3.21 15.10 -14.32
CA MET A 1 -2.52 14.28 -13.30
C MET A 1 -3.31 14.43 -12.03
N ASP A 2 -3.95 13.35 -11.60
CA ASP A 2 -4.66 13.26 -10.32
C ASP A 2 -3.66 13.45 -9.15
N GLU A 3 -4.11 13.93 -8.00
CA GLU A 3 -3.22 14.25 -6.85
C GLU A 3 -2.46 13.01 -6.39
N LEU A 4 -3.14 11.86 -6.33
CA LEU A 4 -2.54 10.60 -5.97
C LEU A 4 -1.45 10.18 -6.98
N GLN A 5 -1.66 10.45 -8.27
CA GLN A 5 -0.69 10.13 -9.31
C GLN A 5 0.62 10.87 -9.14
N LYS A 6 0.54 12.19 -8.90
CA LYS A 6 1.73 13.00 -8.66
C LYS A 6 2.51 12.49 -7.45
N PHE A 7 1.80 12.14 -6.38
CA PHE A 7 2.43 11.60 -5.18
C PHE A 7 3.11 10.24 -5.42
N ILE A 8 2.47 9.35 -6.20
CA ILE A 8 3.07 8.06 -6.56
C ILE A 8 4.33 8.27 -7.41
N GLU A 9 4.29 9.18 -8.39
CA GLU A 9 5.44 9.53 -9.23
C GLU A 9 6.59 10.13 -8.39
N GLU A 10 6.29 11.00 -7.44
CA GLU A 10 7.28 11.53 -6.51
C GLU A 10 7.95 10.41 -5.71
N VAL A 11 7.17 9.52 -5.09
CA VAL A 11 7.69 8.38 -4.30
C VAL A 11 8.47 7.39 -5.18
N HIS A 12 8.07 7.20 -6.43
CA HIS A 12 8.78 6.33 -7.38
C HIS A 12 10.18 6.85 -7.68
N ASN A 13 10.31 8.16 -7.88
CA ASN A 13 11.59 8.80 -8.19
C ASN A 13 12.53 8.95 -6.98
N GLU A 14 12.05 8.71 -5.76
CA GLU A 14 12.93 8.73 -4.59
C GLU A 14 13.92 7.54 -4.63
N PRO A 15 15.20 7.76 -4.26
CA PRO A 15 16.22 6.70 -4.34
C PRO A 15 15.91 5.57 -3.36
N PHE A 16 16.08 4.32 -3.81
CA PHE A 16 15.88 3.15 -2.95
C PHE A 16 16.97 3.07 -1.88
N ASN A 17 16.54 2.79 -0.66
CA ASN A 17 17.44 2.51 0.45
C ASN A 17 16.90 1.35 1.29
N ILE A 18 17.71 0.31 1.47
CA ILE A 18 17.31 -0.91 2.19
C ILE A 18 16.78 -0.63 3.60
N LEU A 19 17.35 0.36 4.30
CA LEU A 19 17.01 0.63 5.71
C LEU A 19 15.93 1.70 5.89
N SER A 20 15.87 2.70 5.00
CA SER A 20 15.03 3.90 5.22
C SER A 20 14.04 4.21 4.10
N ASN A 21 14.26 3.74 2.87
CA ASN A 21 13.40 4.03 1.72
C ASN A 21 13.25 2.80 0.82
N ASN A 22 12.80 1.70 1.42
CA ASN A 22 12.59 0.43 0.75
C ASN A 22 11.12 0.24 0.33
N CYS A 23 10.81 -0.92 -0.23
CA CYS A 23 9.47 -1.30 -0.67
C CYS A 23 8.40 -1.15 0.42
N VAL A 24 8.71 -1.41 1.69
CA VAL A 24 7.75 -1.24 2.79
C VAL A 24 7.41 0.23 3.01
N HIS A 25 8.44 1.08 3.10
CA HIS A 25 8.29 2.50 3.40
C HIS A 25 7.53 3.24 2.30
N LYS A 26 7.95 3.04 1.05
CA LYS A 26 7.34 3.67 -0.12
C LYS A 26 5.85 3.33 -0.22
N HIS A 27 5.50 2.05 -0.14
CA HIS A 27 4.10 1.62 -0.29
C HIS A 27 3.23 1.94 0.93
N ALA A 28 3.80 1.95 2.15
CA ALA A 28 3.06 2.43 3.32
C ALA A 28 2.63 3.89 3.18
N ARG A 29 3.51 4.76 2.64
CA ARG A 29 3.19 6.17 2.34
C ARG A 29 2.10 6.30 1.28
N ILE A 30 2.20 5.53 0.19
CA ILE A 30 1.19 5.53 -0.88
C ILE A 30 -0.17 5.06 -0.36
N VAL A 31 -0.22 3.96 0.39
CA VAL A 31 -1.47 3.44 0.97
C VAL A 31 -2.10 4.46 1.91
N ARG A 32 -1.28 5.15 2.73
CA ARG A 32 -1.77 6.22 3.60
C ARG A 32 -2.38 7.35 2.79
N LYS A 33 -1.65 7.89 1.80
CA LYS A 33 -2.11 9.01 0.98
C LYS A 33 -3.36 8.65 0.16
N ALA A 34 -3.41 7.45 -0.42
CA ALA A 34 -4.58 6.96 -1.15
C ALA A 34 -5.83 6.90 -0.24
N ARG A 35 -5.68 6.40 0.99
CA ARG A 35 -6.79 6.39 1.98
C ARG A 35 -7.21 7.79 2.40
N GLU A 36 -6.26 8.70 2.60
CA GLU A 36 -6.56 10.12 2.89
C GLU A 36 -7.37 10.77 1.77
N LEU A 37 -7.14 10.37 0.52
CA LEU A 37 -7.88 10.82 -0.66
C LEU A 37 -9.16 10.02 -0.94
N GLY A 38 -9.53 9.07 -0.07
CA GLY A 38 -10.80 8.32 -0.16
C GLY A 38 -10.77 7.07 -1.05
N HIS A 39 -9.59 6.61 -1.48
CA HIS A 39 -9.45 5.40 -2.28
C HIS A 39 -9.41 4.13 -1.41
N ASP A 40 -9.85 3.00 -1.95
CA ASP A 40 -9.63 1.71 -1.30
C ASP A 40 -8.18 1.28 -1.54
N ALA A 41 -7.36 1.36 -0.50
CA ALA A 41 -5.95 1.00 -0.58
C ALA A 41 -5.54 -0.02 0.47
N SER A 42 -4.77 -1.02 0.04
CA SER A 42 -4.20 -2.07 0.88
C SER A 42 -2.72 -2.24 0.62
N LEU A 43 -1.97 -2.48 1.69
CA LEU A 43 -0.61 -2.97 1.61
C LEU A 43 -0.66 -4.49 1.37
N MET A 44 0.11 -4.96 0.39
CA MET A 44 0.20 -6.34 -0.04
C MET A 44 1.62 -6.87 0.21
N GLY A 45 1.74 -8.08 0.74
CA GLY A 45 3.02 -8.78 0.90
C GLY A 45 3.06 -10.03 0.03
N CYS A 46 4.22 -10.35 -0.52
CA CYS A 46 4.46 -11.51 -1.38
C CYS A 46 5.92 -11.95 -1.33
N ILE A 47 6.20 -13.08 -1.98
CA ILE A 47 7.57 -13.45 -2.36
C ILE A 47 7.76 -13.02 -3.82
N SER A 48 8.64 -12.06 -4.08
CA SER A 48 8.99 -11.63 -5.42
C SER A 48 10.03 -12.55 -6.06
N ILE A 49 9.90 -12.74 -7.36
CA ILE A 49 10.93 -13.32 -8.21
C ILE A 49 11.24 -12.28 -9.28
N ILE A 50 12.47 -11.78 -9.25
CA ILE A 50 13.01 -10.87 -10.25
C ILE A 50 13.91 -11.70 -11.18
N PRO A 51 13.63 -11.74 -12.50
CA PRO A 51 14.34 -12.59 -13.45
C PRO A 51 15.77 -12.13 -13.78
N LEU A 52 16.43 -11.42 -12.88
CA LEU A 52 17.87 -11.17 -12.92
C LEU A 52 18.62 -12.43 -12.51
N ARG A 53 19.70 -12.75 -13.20
CA ARG A 53 20.53 -13.94 -12.92
C ARG A 53 21.92 -13.55 -12.37
N PRO A 54 22.02 -12.86 -11.23
CA PRO A 54 23.30 -12.32 -10.77
C PRO A 54 24.29 -13.42 -10.31
N VAL A 55 23.81 -14.60 -9.89
CA VAL A 55 24.69 -15.71 -9.46
C VAL A 55 24.14 -17.04 -9.96
N ALA A 56 24.97 -17.80 -10.70
CA ALA A 56 24.70 -19.17 -11.16
C ALA A 56 23.38 -19.40 -11.93
N GLY A 57 22.80 -18.36 -12.54
CA GLY A 57 21.56 -18.49 -13.30
C GLY A 57 20.27 -18.47 -12.47
N VAL A 58 20.37 -18.26 -11.15
CA VAL A 58 19.23 -18.24 -10.24
C VAL A 58 18.59 -16.85 -10.22
N PRO A 59 17.26 -16.74 -10.37
CA PRO A 59 16.56 -15.46 -10.25
C PRO A 59 16.71 -14.89 -8.84
N LEU A 60 16.68 -13.56 -8.71
CA LEU A 60 16.67 -12.92 -7.40
C LEU A 60 15.29 -13.13 -6.75
N ILE A 61 15.24 -13.85 -5.63
CA ILE A 61 14.01 -14.17 -4.90
C ILE A 61 14.06 -13.52 -3.52
N GLY A 62 12.99 -12.84 -3.12
CA GLY A 62 12.96 -12.19 -1.81
C GLY A 62 11.56 -11.79 -1.34
N PRO A 63 11.42 -11.41 -0.06
CA PRO A 63 10.18 -10.80 0.43
C PRO A 63 9.95 -9.45 -0.25
N HIS A 64 8.69 -9.16 -0.58
CA HIS A 64 8.32 -7.95 -1.29
C HIS A 64 6.99 -7.38 -0.81
N ILE A 65 6.92 -6.05 -0.74
CA ILE A 65 5.75 -5.30 -0.33
C ILE A 65 5.39 -4.31 -1.42
N TYR A 66 4.11 -4.28 -1.81
CA TYR A 66 3.57 -3.35 -2.80
C TYR A 66 2.20 -2.82 -2.35
N ALA A 67 1.66 -1.83 -3.05
CA ALA A 67 0.33 -1.29 -2.76
C ALA A 67 -0.70 -1.83 -3.77
N LYS A 68 -1.94 -1.98 -3.30
CA LYS A 68 -3.11 -2.22 -4.17
C LYS A 68 -4.10 -1.09 -3.91
N VAL A 69 -4.39 -0.27 -4.92
CA VAL A 69 -5.28 0.90 -4.84
C VAL A 69 -6.39 0.75 -5.88
N ASP A 70 -7.66 0.81 -5.47
CA ASP A 70 -8.83 0.60 -6.34
C ASP A 70 -8.69 -0.61 -7.25
N ASP A 71 -8.36 -1.73 -6.62
CA ASP A 71 -8.04 -3.02 -7.24
C ASP A 71 -6.83 -3.09 -8.18
N LYS A 72 -6.09 -1.99 -8.33
CA LYS A 72 -4.91 -1.92 -9.18
C LYS A 72 -3.62 -2.07 -8.39
N VAL A 73 -2.67 -2.81 -8.95
CA VAL A 73 -1.33 -2.97 -8.37
C VAL A 73 -0.56 -1.67 -8.56
N VAL A 74 0.06 -1.15 -7.50
CA VAL A 74 0.99 -0.02 -7.57
C VAL A 74 2.29 -0.50 -6.94
N ASP A 75 3.32 -0.65 -7.77
CA ASP A 75 4.64 -1.13 -7.35
C ASP A 75 5.72 -0.15 -7.80
N VAL A 76 6.22 0.63 -6.84
CA VAL A 76 7.27 1.65 -7.05
C VAL A 76 8.49 1.35 -6.19
N SER A 77 8.74 0.06 -5.96
CA SER A 77 9.78 -0.40 -5.05
C SER A 77 11.16 0.08 -5.48
N MET A 78 11.47 -0.07 -6.77
CA MET A 78 12.70 0.42 -7.39
C MET A 78 12.42 1.75 -8.10
N GLU A 79 13.34 2.71 -7.99
CA GLU A 79 13.35 3.94 -8.77
C GLU A 79 13.75 3.68 -10.23
N PRO A 80 13.45 4.59 -11.17
CA PRO A 80 13.69 4.37 -12.60
C PRO A 80 15.14 4.01 -12.97
N GLU A 81 16.14 4.54 -12.26
CA GLU A 81 17.55 4.20 -12.49
C GLU A 81 17.85 2.75 -12.08
N LEU A 82 17.28 2.30 -10.98
CA LEU A 82 17.45 0.94 -10.49
C LEU A 82 16.68 -0.07 -11.34
N GLU A 83 15.48 0.30 -11.83
CA GLU A 83 14.71 -0.52 -12.78
C GLU A 83 15.46 -0.83 -14.07
N GLN A 84 16.31 0.09 -14.56
CA GLN A 84 17.12 -0.14 -15.76
C GLN A 84 18.13 -1.28 -15.57
N THR A 85 18.62 -1.47 -14.34
CA THR A 85 19.61 -2.49 -14.01
C THR A 85 18.97 -3.78 -13.52
N MET A 86 17.87 -3.65 -12.76
CA MET A 86 17.23 -4.75 -12.04
C MET A 86 15.99 -5.32 -12.74
N GLY A 87 15.55 -4.71 -13.84
CA GLY A 87 14.25 -5.00 -14.44
C GLY A 87 13.15 -4.14 -13.84
N LYS A 88 12.08 -3.93 -14.59
CA LYS A 88 11.00 -3.02 -14.20
C LYS A 88 10.17 -3.61 -13.07
N ASN A 89 9.55 -2.74 -12.27
CA ASN A 89 8.62 -3.16 -11.21
C ASN A 89 7.39 -3.92 -11.79
N GLU A 90 6.94 -3.59 -13.01
CA GLU A 90 5.84 -4.29 -13.70
C GLU A 90 6.15 -5.77 -13.98
N ASP A 91 7.43 -6.10 -14.19
CA ASP A 91 7.89 -7.45 -14.57
C ASP A 91 8.12 -8.39 -13.36
N VAL A 92 7.96 -7.89 -12.14
CA VAL A 92 8.18 -8.67 -10.91
C VAL A 92 7.09 -9.73 -10.76
N PHE A 93 7.50 -11.00 -10.70
CA PHE A 93 6.56 -12.10 -10.47
C PHE A 93 6.27 -12.23 -8.97
N ARG A 94 4.99 -12.19 -8.60
CA ARG A 94 4.53 -12.10 -7.20
C ARG A 94 3.89 -13.42 -6.76
N LEU A 95 4.60 -14.20 -5.96
CA LEU A 95 4.10 -15.45 -5.39
C LEU A 95 3.39 -15.21 -4.06
N PHE A 96 2.28 -15.91 -3.86
CA PHE A 96 1.48 -15.91 -2.62
C PHE A 96 1.15 -14.49 -2.10
N PRO A 97 0.47 -13.65 -2.90
CA PRO A 97 0.11 -12.31 -2.45
C PRO A 97 -0.90 -12.38 -1.28
N VAL A 98 -0.52 -11.81 -0.15
CA VAL A 98 -1.33 -11.71 1.07
C VAL A 98 -1.63 -10.25 1.35
N ASN A 99 -2.89 -9.93 1.66
CA ASN A 99 -3.26 -8.60 2.12
C ASN A 99 -2.81 -8.40 3.57
N VAL A 100 -1.62 -7.81 3.76
CA VAL A 100 -1.04 -7.58 5.08
C VAL A 100 -1.81 -6.52 5.87
N SER A 101 -2.53 -5.62 5.21
CA SER A 101 -3.40 -4.64 5.89
C SER A 101 -4.60 -5.27 6.61
N LYS A 102 -5.00 -6.49 6.23
CA LYS A 102 -6.13 -7.22 6.81
C LYS A 102 -5.70 -8.31 7.80
N LEU A 103 -4.40 -8.52 7.98
CA LEU A 103 -3.90 -9.48 8.97
C LEU A 103 -4.24 -9.00 10.38
N LYS A 104 -4.77 -9.92 11.18
CA LYS A 104 -5.02 -9.69 12.60
C LYS A 104 -3.82 -10.20 13.39
N PRO A 105 -3.43 -9.53 14.48
CA PRO A 105 -2.48 -10.09 15.43
C PRO A 105 -2.98 -11.46 15.91
N HIS A 106 -2.08 -12.44 16.01
CA HIS A 106 -2.43 -13.78 16.50
C HIS A 106 -2.88 -13.75 17.98
N ASP A 107 -2.23 -12.92 18.80
CA ASP A 107 -2.63 -12.65 20.18
C ASP A 107 -2.73 -11.12 20.38
N PRO A 108 -3.90 -10.51 20.16
CA PRO A 108 -4.06 -9.06 20.28
C PRO A 108 -3.93 -8.56 21.73
N GLU A 109 -4.09 -9.45 22.72
CA GLU A 109 -3.97 -9.10 24.14
C GLU A 109 -2.49 -9.09 24.57
N LYS A 110 -1.69 -9.99 24.00
CA LYS A 110 -0.23 -10.12 24.22
C LYS A 110 0.56 -9.57 23.03
N GLY A 111 0.64 -8.25 22.94
CA GLY A 111 1.60 -7.60 22.05
C GLY A 111 3.03 -7.65 22.62
N PRO A 112 4.08 -7.60 21.77
CA PRO A 112 5.44 -7.41 22.26
C PRO A 112 5.56 -6.04 22.98
N PRO A 113 6.59 -5.84 23.82
CA PRO A 113 6.82 -4.56 24.48
C PRO A 113 6.97 -3.46 23.42
N LEU A 114 6.15 -2.42 23.56
CA LEU A 114 6.20 -1.26 22.67
C LEU A 114 7.44 -0.40 22.97
N PRO A 115 8.10 0.16 21.94
CA PRO A 115 8.99 1.30 22.12
C PRO A 115 8.28 2.41 22.91
N ARG A 116 8.99 3.07 23.83
CA ARG A 116 8.43 4.15 24.67
C ARG A 116 7.74 5.28 23.89
N ALA A 117 8.09 5.46 22.62
CA ALA A 117 7.54 6.48 21.75
C ALA A 117 6.13 6.16 21.22
N LEU A 118 5.64 4.92 21.36
CA LEU A 118 4.31 4.54 20.91
C LEU A 118 3.31 4.60 22.08
N PRO A 119 2.19 5.33 21.93
CA PRO A 119 1.20 5.53 23.00
C PRO A 119 0.42 4.25 23.35
N GLY A 120 0.50 3.20 22.53
CA GLY A 120 -0.22 1.95 22.70
C GLY A 120 -0.33 1.19 21.38
N TRP A 121 -0.79 -0.05 21.43
CA TRP A 121 -1.09 -0.81 20.21
C TRP A 121 -2.43 -0.36 19.64
N PRO A 122 -2.54 -0.05 18.34
CA PRO A 122 -3.74 0.53 17.74
C PRO A 122 -4.97 -0.38 17.76
N TRP A 123 -4.80 -1.69 18.02
CA TRP A 123 -5.92 -2.61 18.20
C TRP A 123 -6.47 -2.67 19.62
N LYS A 124 -5.76 -2.18 20.64
CA LYS A 124 -6.27 -2.13 22.03
C LYS A 124 -7.31 -1.02 22.24
N GLU A 125 -7.32 0.01 21.40
CA GLU A 125 -8.35 1.06 21.45
C GLU A 125 -9.70 0.62 20.84
N LYS A 126 -9.74 -0.49 20.10
CA LYS A 126 -10.94 -0.95 19.37
C LYS A 126 -11.97 -1.72 20.21
N SER A 127 -11.91 -1.65 21.54
CA SER A 127 -13.06 -2.02 22.39
C SER A 127 -13.99 -0.84 22.70
N ASN A 128 -13.68 0.38 22.23
CA ASN A 128 -14.50 1.55 22.48
C ASN A 128 -15.35 1.93 21.23
N PRO A 129 -16.69 1.75 21.25
CA PRO A 129 -17.56 2.02 20.10
C PRO A 129 -17.62 3.52 19.69
N GLY A 130 -16.97 4.41 20.43
CA GLY A 130 -16.96 5.86 20.20
C GLY A 130 -16.24 6.34 18.92
N LEU A 131 -15.39 5.51 18.29
CA LEU A 131 -14.72 5.88 17.01
C LEU A 131 -15.45 5.42 15.75
N VAL A 132 -16.54 4.65 15.88
CA VAL A 132 -17.43 4.29 14.75
C VAL A 132 -18.54 5.34 14.56
N ALA A 133 -18.81 6.14 15.58
CA ALA A 133 -19.87 7.15 15.58
C ALA A 133 -19.68 8.30 14.56
N PRO A 134 -18.48 8.84 14.26
CA PRO A 134 -18.39 9.95 13.33
C PRO A 134 -18.61 9.52 11.86
N ILE A 135 -18.30 8.27 11.52
CA ILE A 135 -18.44 7.77 10.14
C ILE A 135 -19.90 7.36 9.88
N ALA A 136 -20.55 6.68 10.82
CA ALA A 136 -21.96 6.32 10.67
C ALA A 136 -22.88 7.56 10.60
N ALA A 137 -22.60 8.59 11.41
CA ALA A 137 -23.36 9.85 11.39
C ALA A 137 -23.18 10.63 10.07
N ALA A 138 -21.96 10.66 9.52
CA ALA A 138 -21.69 11.27 8.22
C ALA A 138 -22.39 10.52 7.07
N MET A 139 -22.46 9.19 7.12
CA MET A 139 -23.16 8.40 6.09
C MET A 139 -24.70 8.51 6.15
N THR A 140 -25.29 8.79 7.32
CA THR A 140 -26.73 9.08 7.43
C THR A 140 -27.09 10.50 6.94
N ALA A 141 -26.20 11.48 7.09
CA ALA A 141 -26.44 12.84 6.59
C ALA A 141 -26.32 12.95 5.06
N SER A 142 -25.50 12.11 4.41
CA SER A 142 -25.35 12.10 2.95
C SER A 142 -26.42 11.31 2.19
N LYS A 143 -27.36 10.64 2.87
CA LYS A 143 -28.44 9.85 2.23
C LYS A 143 -29.67 10.66 1.80
N LEU A 144 -29.68 11.99 1.98
CA LEU A 144 -30.83 12.83 1.61
C LEU A 144 -30.67 13.66 0.33
N VAL A 145 -29.60 13.47 -0.45
CA VAL A 145 -29.49 14.07 -1.78
C VAL A 145 -28.93 13.04 -2.76
N GLU A 146 -29.76 12.08 -3.16
CA GLU A 146 -29.48 11.28 -4.35
C GLU A 146 -29.63 12.17 -5.60
N LYS A 147 -28.51 12.58 -6.18
CA LYS A 147 -28.44 12.91 -7.62
C LYS A 147 -28.04 11.66 -8.40
N PRO A 148 -28.49 11.51 -9.66
CA PRO A 148 -28.32 10.27 -10.42
C PRO A 148 -26.84 9.98 -10.65
N LYS A 149 -26.43 8.71 -10.50
CA LYS A 149 -25.09 8.21 -10.81
C LYS A 149 -24.75 8.44 -12.29
N GLU A 150 -23.85 9.39 -12.56
CA GLU A 150 -23.09 9.43 -13.80
C GLU A 150 -22.06 8.28 -13.79
N LYS A 151 -21.93 7.56 -14.91
CA LYS A 151 -20.91 6.51 -15.08
C LYS A 151 -19.51 7.11 -14.86
N PRO A 152 -18.57 6.39 -14.23
CA PRO A 152 -17.20 6.87 -14.12
C PRO A 152 -16.62 7.03 -15.54
N LYS A 153 -16.26 8.26 -15.88
CA LYS A 153 -15.49 8.61 -17.08
C LYS A 153 -14.12 7.95 -16.94
N ASP A 154 -13.65 7.35 -18.04
CA ASP A 154 -12.38 6.65 -18.17
C ASP A 154 -11.30 7.23 -17.25
N ALA A 155 -11.00 6.52 -16.16
CA ALA A 155 -9.83 6.79 -15.34
C ALA A 155 -8.62 6.39 -16.18
N GLY A 156 -8.05 7.40 -16.85
CA GLY A 156 -6.95 7.27 -17.81
C GLY A 156 -5.92 6.25 -17.35
N LYS A 157 -5.47 5.43 -18.29
CA LYS A 157 -4.47 4.37 -18.11
C LYS A 157 -3.36 4.82 -17.16
N TRP A 158 -3.40 4.30 -15.96
CA TRP A 158 -2.28 4.36 -15.05
C TRP A 158 -1.30 3.26 -15.47
N ARG A 159 -0.03 3.63 -15.62
CA ARG A 159 1.04 2.66 -15.82
C ARG A 159 1.64 2.34 -14.46
N TRP A 160 1.75 1.06 -14.13
CA TRP A 160 2.46 0.53 -12.98
C TRP A 160 3.03 -0.83 -13.35
#